data_AF-A0A151JTG3-F1
#
_entry.id   AF-A0A151JTG3-F1
#
_cell.length_a   1.000
_cell.length_b   1.000
_cell.length_c   1.000
_cell.angle_alpha   90.00
_cell.angle_beta   90.00
_cell.angle_gamma   90.00
#
_symmetry.space_group_name_H-M   'P 1'
#
loop_
_entity.id
_entity.type
_entity.pdbx_description
1 polymer ?
#
loop_
_entity_poly.entity_id
_entity_poly.type
_entity_poly.pdbx_seq_one_letter_code
_entity_poly.pdbx_strand_id
1 'polypeptide(L)' 'ATVITNYEIFFLTIIIQYPYIFRDPDNFTPANPLVTPTHIQPE' A
#
# COMPACT_ATOMS: atom_id res chain seq x y z
N ALA A 1 -18.51 15.17 -15.64
CA ALA A 1 -17.26 15.88 -15.28
C ALA A 1 -17.09 15.96 -13.76
N THR A 2 -17.97 16.65 -13.03
CA THR A 2 -17.84 16.90 -11.58
C THR A 2 -17.83 15.64 -10.70
N VAL A 3 -18.62 14.62 -11.05
CA VAL A 3 -18.64 13.35 -10.31
C VAL A 3 -17.33 12.58 -10.48
N ILE A 4 -16.77 12.59 -11.69
CA ILE A 4 -15.49 11.93 -11.99
C ILE A 4 -14.36 12.61 -11.19
N THR A 5 -14.32 13.95 -11.17
CA THR A 5 -13.33 14.70 -10.39
C THR A 5 -13.44 14.46 -8.88
N ASN A 6 -14.64 14.18 -8.35
CA ASN A 6 -14.80 13.84 -6.94
C ASN A 6 -14.17 12.48 -6.59
N TYR A 7 -14.30 11.48 -7.48
CA TYR A 7 -13.64 10.19 -7.28
C TYR A 7 -12.11 10.30 -7.34
N GLU A 8 -11.59 11.09 -8.29
CA GLU A 8 -10.15 11.36 -8.41
C GLU A 8 -9.57 11.99 -7.13
N ILE A 9 -10.25 12.99 -6.56
CA ILE A 9 -9.83 13.66 -5.31
C ILE A 9 -9.85 12.71 -4.12
N PHE A 10 -10.81 11.77 -4.08
CA PHE A 10 -10.88 10.76 -3.03
C PHE A 10 -9.66 9.84 -3.05
N PHE A 11 -9.32 9.29 -4.22
CA PHE A 11 -8.12 8.43 -4.35
C PHE A 11 -6.83 9.20 -4.09
N LEU A 12 -6.73 10.45 -4.55
CA LEU A 12 -5.59 11.32 -4.26
C LEU A 12 -5.38 11.50 -2.75
N THR A 13 -6.48 11.67 -2.00
CA THR A 13 -6.42 11.81 -0.53
C THR A 13 -5.85 10.55 0.12
N ILE A 14 -6.27 9.36 -0.32
CA ILE A 14 -5.76 8.08 0.19
C ILE A 14 -4.26 7.95 -0.09
N ILE A 15 -3.83 8.25 -1.31
CA ILE A 15 -2.42 8.14 -1.73
C ILE A 15 -1.53 9.03 -0.86
N ILE A 16 -1.95 10.27 -0.57
CA ILE A 16 -1.14 11.24 0.17
C ILE A 16 -1.14 10.94 1.67
N GLN A 17 -2.31 10.65 2.26
CA GLN A 17 -2.44 10.50 3.72
C GLN A 17 -2.07 9.11 4.22
N TYR A 18 -2.27 8.08 3.39
CA TYR A 18 -2.06 6.68 3.78
C TYR A 18 -1.27 5.90 2.72
N PRO A 19 -0.01 6.32 2.43
CA PRO A 19 0.78 5.78 1.32
C PRO A 19 1.09 4.28 1.44
N TYR A 20 0.91 3.70 2.62
CA TYR A 20 1.26 2.31 2.92
C TYR A 20 0.06 1.46 3.36
N ILE A 21 -1.17 1.97 3.24
CA ILE A 21 -2.37 1.24 3.72
C ILE A 21 -2.59 -0.11 3.03
N PHE A 22 -2.06 -0.27 1.82
CA PHE A 22 -2.12 -1.51 1.05
C PHE A 22 -0.76 -2.20 0.91
N ARG A 23 0.27 -1.75 1.65
CA ARG A 23 1.61 -2.36 1.57
C ARG A 23 1.82 -3.29 2.76
N ASP A 24 2.40 -4.45 2.50
CA ASP A 24 2.86 -5.37 3.54
C ASP A 24 4.02 -4.76 4.35
N PRO A 25 3.93 -4.67 5.70
CA PRO A 25 4.99 -4.14 6.54
C PRO A 25 6.30 -4.94 6.46
N ASP A 26 6.25 -6.24 6.18
CA ASP A 26 7.44 -7.09 6.11
C ASP A 26 8.36 -6.68 4.95
N ASN A 27 7.80 -6.08 3.88
CA ASN A 27 8.53 -5.56 2.72
C ASN A 27 9.34 -4.28 3.00
N PHE A 28 9.26 -3.69 4.20
CA PHE A 28 10.16 -2.61 4.62
C PHE A 28 11.49 -3.13 5.20
N THR A 29 11.59 -4.43 5.43
CA THR A 29 12.85 -5.06 5.86
C THR A 29 13.64 -5.56 4.64
N PRO A 30 14.98 -5.51 4.64
CA PRO A 30 15.77 -6.08 3.56
C PRO A 30 15.53 -7.59 3.43
N ALA A 31 15.47 -8.08 2.20
CA ALA A 31 15.29 -9.51 1.94
C ALA A 31 16.43 -10.34 2.55
N ASN A 32 16.07 -11.42 3.24
CA ASN A 32 17.00 -12.41 3.75
C ASN A 32 16.67 -13.80 3.17
N PRO A 33 17.52 -14.39 2.31
CA PRO A 33 17.21 -15.65 1.64
C PRO A 33 17.15 -16.86 2.59
N LEU A 34 17.62 -16.71 3.83
CA LEU A 34 17.59 -17.76 4.86
C LEU A 34 16.37 -17.64 5.79
N VAL A 35 15.56 -16.59 5.66
CA VAL A 35 14.44 -16.31 6.57
C VAL A 35 13.19 -16.01 5.76
N THR A 36 12.12 -16.77 6.03
CA THR A 36 10.78 -16.47 5.52
C THR A 36 10.03 -15.61 6.54
N PRO A 37 9.38 -14.51 6.13
CA PRO A 37 8.55 -13.71 7.02
C PRO A 37 7.41 -14.53 7.62
N THR A 38 7.05 -14.21 8.87
CA THR A 38 6.04 -14.97 9.62
C THR A 38 4.61 -14.78 9.12
N HIS A 39 4.32 -13.65 8.45
CA HIS A 39 2.98 -13.29 7.99
C HIS A 39 2.88 -13.14 6.46
N ILE A 40 3.62 -13.95 5.69
CA ILE A 40 3.65 -13.88 4.22
C ILE A 40 2.26 -14.06 3.57
N GLN A 41 1.91 -13.17 2.64
CA GLN A 41 0.70 -13.24 1.81
C GLN A 41 0.96 -12.66 0.40
N PRO A 42 0.20 -13.06 -0.64
CA PRO A 42 0.23 -12.40 -1.93
C PRO A 42 -0.30 -10.96 -1.88
N GLU A 43 0.16 -10.09 -2.79
CA GLU A 43 -0.40 -8.74 -3.02
C GLU A 43 -1.71 -8.72 -3.80
#